data_AF-A0A285QQY2-F1
#
_entry.id   AF-A0A285QQY2-F1
#
_cell.length_a   1.000
_cell.length_b   1.000
_cell.length_c   1.000
_cell.angle_alpha   90.00
_cell.angle_beta   90.00
_cell.angle_gamma   90.00
#
_symmetry.space_group_name_H-M   'P 1'
#
loop_
_entity.id
_entity.type
_entity.pdbx_description
1 polymer ?
#
loop_
_entity_poly.entity_id
_entity_poly.type
_entity_poly.pdbx_seq_one_letter_code
_entity_poly.pdbx_strand_id
1 'polypeptide(L)'
;MSYEQPVQPTAVTWNLRSSHARSDVGWPEGVRRHWRFPAVAATIALPGGRWFTGRVELSVAAEGEAIDLVSAIFPAATVEDAYRLSGELAAYWELPAEPLEAWYREVRAGLAAGRRINDFGLSIRGPRLEEAFGPTVNLVFLFAPGGPRPVRPALYFEWS
;
A
#
# COMPACT_ATOMS: atom_id res chain seq x y z
N MET A 1 6.45 15.58 31.34
CA MET A 1 6.78 14.36 30.60
C MET A 1 6.80 14.73 29.13
N SER A 2 7.98 14.96 28.57
CA SER A 2 8.15 15.18 27.14
C SER A 2 8.08 13.82 26.47
N TYR A 3 7.07 13.61 25.61
CA TYR A 3 7.05 12.45 24.73
C TYR A 3 8.12 12.71 23.66
N GLU A 4 9.33 12.20 23.88
CA GLU A 4 10.26 12.04 22.77
C GLU A 4 9.60 11.09 21.78
N GLN A 5 9.15 11.63 20.65
CA GLN A 5 8.75 10.79 19.53
C GLN A 5 9.99 9.97 19.14
N PRO A 6 9.91 8.63 19.13
CA PRO A 6 11.04 7.82 18.72
C PRO A 6 11.49 8.26 17.34
N VAL A 7 12.82 8.39 17.16
CA VAL A 7 13.43 8.75 15.88
C VAL A 7 12.91 7.77 14.83
N GLN A 8 12.15 8.30 13.87
CA GLN A 8 11.57 7.47 12.81
C GLN A 8 12.68 7.04 11.85
N PRO A 9 12.75 5.74 11.51
CA PRO A 9 13.78 5.26 10.59
C PRO A 9 13.56 5.82 9.18
N THR A 10 14.65 6.13 8.49
CA THR A 10 14.62 6.57 7.08
C THR A 10 14.55 5.39 6.11
N ALA A 11 14.87 4.18 6.58
CA ALA A 11 14.76 2.93 5.83
C ALA A 11 14.33 1.78 6.75
N VAL A 12 13.56 0.82 6.21
CA VAL A 12 13.17 -0.42 6.89
C VAL A 12 13.42 -1.61 5.98
N THR A 13 13.82 -2.73 6.57
CA THR A 13 13.93 -4.03 5.91
C THR A 13 13.22 -5.07 6.75
N TRP A 14 12.18 -5.68 6.20
CA TRP A 14 11.38 -6.71 6.89
C TRP A 14 11.40 -8.02 6.11
N ASN A 15 11.37 -9.13 6.84
CA ASN A 15 11.25 -10.45 6.27
C ASN A 15 9.96 -11.10 6.76
N LEU A 16 8.93 -11.08 5.90
CA LEU A 16 7.61 -11.62 6.19
C LEU A 16 7.34 -12.92 5.41
N ARG A 17 8.40 -13.60 4.97
CA ARG A 17 8.30 -14.82 4.14
C ARG A 17 7.67 -16.01 4.85
N SER A 18 7.81 -16.09 6.17
CA SER A 18 7.47 -17.27 6.95
C SER A 18 6.74 -16.95 8.25
N SER A 19 6.66 -15.67 8.61
CA SER A 19 5.98 -15.15 9.79
C SER A 19 5.56 -13.71 9.51
N HIS A 20 4.53 -13.26 10.21
CA HIS A 20 4.02 -11.90 10.17
C HIS A 20 3.74 -11.45 11.61
N ALA A 21 4.64 -11.79 12.54
CA ALA A 21 4.53 -11.37 13.92
C ALA A 21 4.97 -9.91 14.09
N ARG A 22 4.50 -9.26 15.15
CA ARG A 22 4.95 -7.92 15.55
C ARG A 22 6.47 -7.81 15.67
N SER A 23 7.13 -8.86 16.15
CA SER A 23 8.59 -8.92 16.24
C SER A 23 9.29 -8.80 14.87
N ASP A 24 8.67 -9.27 13.79
CA ASP A 24 9.27 -9.30 12.45
C ASP A 24 9.35 -7.91 11.81
N VAL A 25 8.55 -6.96 12.30
CA VAL A 25 8.52 -5.57 11.84
C VAL A 25 9.10 -4.58 12.85
N GLY A 26 9.65 -5.07 13.96
CA GLY A 26 10.16 -4.24 15.05
C GLY A 26 9.07 -3.38 15.68
N TRP A 27 7.90 -3.97 15.93
CA TRP A 27 6.73 -3.27 16.45
C TRP A 27 7.05 -2.49 17.74
N PRO A 28 6.64 -1.21 17.87
CA PRO A 28 7.03 -0.40 19.01
C PRO A 28 6.26 -0.79 20.27
N GLU A 29 6.93 -0.68 21.40
CA GLU A 29 6.29 -0.85 22.71
C GLU A 29 5.17 0.18 22.91
N GLY A 30 4.06 -0.27 23.52
CA GLY A 30 2.90 0.58 23.81
C GLY A 30 1.99 0.89 22.61
N VAL A 31 2.39 0.57 21.37
CA VAL A 31 1.52 0.71 20.20
C VAL A 31 0.53 -0.44 20.14
N ARG A 32 -0.76 -0.12 20.23
CA ARG A 32 -1.80 -1.14 20.39
C ARG A 32 -2.26 -1.82 19.11
N ARG A 33 -2.38 -1.08 18.00
CA ARG A 33 -3.06 -1.58 16.79
C ARG A 33 -2.47 -1.10 15.49
N HIS A 34 -2.05 0.16 15.43
CA HIS A 34 -1.66 0.79 14.18
C HIS A 34 -0.38 1.61 14.36
N TRP A 35 0.52 1.46 13.39
CA TRP A 35 1.77 2.19 13.34
C TRP A 35 2.04 2.71 11.92
N ARG A 36 2.69 3.87 11.81
CA ARG A 36 2.93 4.55 10.54
C ARG A 36 4.31 5.17 10.46
N PHE A 37 4.89 5.07 9.27
CA PHE A 37 6.10 5.71 8.81
C PHE A 37 5.75 6.68 7.67
N PRO A 38 5.82 8.01 7.87
CA PRO A 38 5.35 8.98 6.87
C PRO A 38 6.10 8.95 5.53
N ALA A 39 7.40 8.63 5.53
CA ALA A 39 8.20 8.50 4.32
C ALA A 39 9.47 7.68 4.60
N VAL A 40 9.47 6.41 4.18
CA VAL A 40 10.53 5.45 4.44
C VAL A 40 10.93 4.72 3.16
N ALA A 41 12.23 4.40 3.01
CA ALA A 41 12.68 3.44 2.02
C ALA A 41 12.44 2.02 2.55
N ALA A 42 11.42 1.34 2.05
CA ALA A 42 11.02 0.02 2.52
C ALA A 42 11.52 -1.07 1.58
N THR A 43 12.05 -2.14 2.16
CA THR A 43 12.27 -3.43 1.51
C THR A 43 11.56 -4.51 2.31
N ILE A 44 10.63 -5.24 1.70
CA ILE A 44 9.80 -6.23 2.39
C ILE A 44 9.88 -7.53 1.60
N ALA A 45 10.46 -8.56 2.21
CA ALA A 45 10.45 -9.91 1.65
C ALA A 45 9.12 -10.57 1.97
N LEU A 46 8.44 -11.10 0.96
CA LEU A 46 7.09 -11.66 1.06
C LEU A 46 7.08 -13.15 0.64
N PRO A 47 6.05 -13.92 1.02
CA PRO A 47 5.89 -15.32 0.62
C PRO A 47 5.97 -15.54 -0.90
N GLY A 48 6.27 -16.77 -1.33
CA GLY A 48 6.41 -17.09 -2.77
C GLY A 48 7.57 -16.38 -3.49
N GLY A 49 8.67 -16.07 -2.80
CA GLY A 49 9.85 -15.46 -3.43
C GLY A 49 9.76 -13.95 -3.70
N ARG A 50 8.60 -13.32 -3.48
CA ARG A 50 8.33 -11.92 -3.86
C ARG A 50 9.00 -10.90 -2.94
N TRP A 51 9.18 -9.69 -3.48
CA TRP A 51 9.74 -8.56 -2.75
C TRP A 51 8.96 -7.29 -3.08
N PHE A 52 8.76 -6.46 -2.08
CA PHE A 52 8.41 -5.05 -2.27
C PHE A 52 9.64 -4.19 -1.99
N THR A 53 9.95 -3.25 -2.88
CA THR A 53 10.97 -2.22 -2.66
C THR A 53 10.45 -0.89 -3.14
N GLY A 54 10.53 0.16 -2.32
CA GLY A 54 10.10 1.50 -2.71
C GLY A 54 10.20 2.53 -1.61
N ARG A 55 10.15 3.81 -2.00
CA ARG A 55 10.00 4.92 -1.04
C ARG A 55 8.53 5.26 -0.90
N VAL A 56 7.97 4.97 0.27
CA VAL A 56 6.53 5.04 0.53
C VAL A 56 6.25 5.60 1.92
N GLU A 57 5.02 6.04 2.12
CA GLU A 57 4.44 6.01 3.44
C GLU A 57 4.06 4.56 3.75
N LEU A 58 4.51 4.04 4.89
CA LEU A 58 4.24 2.67 5.30
C LEU A 58 3.31 2.70 6.51
N SER A 59 2.21 1.98 6.43
CA SER A 59 1.22 1.84 7.50
C SER A 59 1.08 0.36 7.83
N VAL A 60 1.14 -0.01 9.09
CA VAL A 60 1.04 -1.41 9.54
C VAL A 60 -0.04 -1.50 10.61
N ALA A 61 -0.92 -2.49 10.48
CA ALA A 61 -1.87 -2.86 11.51
C ALA A 61 -1.56 -4.26 12.04
N ALA A 62 -2.01 -4.51 13.27
CA ALA A 62 -1.86 -5.79 13.93
C ALA A 62 -3.04 -6.10 14.85
N GLU A 63 -3.44 -7.37 14.87
CA GLU A 63 -4.41 -7.95 15.81
C GLU A 63 -3.68 -8.95 16.72
N GLY A 64 -3.66 -8.68 18.03
CA GLY A 64 -2.80 -9.43 18.95
C GLY A 64 -1.32 -9.32 18.56
N GLU A 65 -0.62 -10.46 18.48
CA GLU A 65 0.80 -10.52 18.10
C GLU A 65 1.05 -10.60 16.59
N ALA A 66 -0.01 -10.67 15.77
CA ALA A 66 0.08 -10.87 14.33
C ALA A 66 -0.21 -9.56 13.57
N ILE A 67 0.56 -9.29 12.53
CA ILE A 67 0.33 -8.25 11.54
C ILE A 67 -0.79 -8.72 10.61
N ASP A 68 -1.90 -7.99 10.56
CA ASP A 68 -3.04 -8.28 9.68
C ASP A 68 -2.99 -7.45 8.38
N LEU A 69 -2.32 -6.30 8.40
CA LEU A 69 -2.20 -5.42 7.23
C LEU A 69 -0.85 -4.69 7.17
N VAL A 70 -0.22 -4.73 5.99
CA VAL A 70 0.84 -3.79 5.60
C VAL A 70 0.37 -3.00 4.39
N SER A 71 0.33 -1.67 4.52
CA SER A 71 -0.02 -0.73 3.45
C SER A 71 1.20 0.08 3.01
N ALA A 72 1.65 -0.11 1.78
CA ALA A 72 2.66 0.71 1.12
C ALA A 72 1.97 1.77 0.26
N ILE A 73 1.89 3.00 0.77
CA ILE A 73 1.17 4.11 0.15
C ILE A 73 2.16 5.02 -0.57
N PHE A 74 2.03 5.11 -1.89
CA PHE A 74 2.91 5.91 -2.72
C PHE A 74 2.63 7.43 -2.56
N PRO A 75 3.61 8.28 -2.90
CA PRO A 75 3.39 9.72 -2.99
C PRO A 75 2.23 10.06 -3.93
N ALA A 76 1.58 11.20 -3.67
CA ALA A 76 0.51 11.68 -4.53
C ALA A 76 1.01 11.94 -5.95
N ALA A 77 0.23 11.54 -6.94
CA ALA A 77 0.55 11.53 -8.36
C ALA A 77 -0.61 12.07 -9.20
N THR A 78 -0.30 12.44 -10.44
CA THR A 78 -1.31 12.74 -11.47
C THR A 78 -2.11 11.48 -11.79
N VAL A 79 -3.26 11.61 -12.47
CA VAL A 79 -4.06 10.45 -12.89
C VAL A 79 -3.23 9.55 -13.83
N GLU A 80 -2.49 10.16 -14.75
CA GLU A 80 -1.63 9.49 -15.73
C GLU A 80 -0.47 8.74 -15.06
N ASP A 81 0.23 9.40 -14.12
CA ASP A 81 1.34 8.77 -13.39
C ASP A 81 0.85 7.66 -12.47
N ALA A 82 -0.30 7.86 -11.81
CA ALA A 82 -0.91 6.83 -10.98
C ALA A 82 -1.32 5.62 -11.82
N TYR A 83 -1.90 5.82 -13.01
CA TYR A 83 -2.23 4.74 -13.94
C TYR A 83 -0.98 3.96 -14.37
N ARG A 84 0.07 4.66 -14.81
CA ARG A 84 1.32 4.03 -15.25
C ARG A 84 1.98 3.22 -14.13
N LEU A 85 2.19 3.82 -12.97
CA LEU A 85 2.77 3.14 -11.80
C LEU A 85 1.92 1.93 -11.42
N SER A 86 0.61 2.08 -11.38
CA SER A 86 -0.30 0.99 -11.02
C SER A 86 -0.32 -0.14 -12.03
N GLY A 87 -0.09 0.14 -13.31
CA GLY A 87 0.10 -0.89 -14.33
C GLY A 87 1.38 -1.68 -14.12
N GLU A 88 2.49 -1.02 -13.76
CA GLU A 88 3.75 -1.68 -13.39
C GLU A 88 3.56 -2.57 -12.15
N LEU A 89 2.85 -2.08 -11.13
CA LEU A 89 2.53 -2.84 -9.92
C LEU A 89 1.59 -4.01 -10.22
N ALA A 90 0.55 -3.79 -11.03
CA ALA A 90 -0.40 -4.83 -11.42
C ALA A 90 0.29 -5.96 -12.19
N ALA A 91 1.20 -5.64 -13.11
CA ALA A 91 1.98 -6.64 -13.83
C ALA A 91 2.89 -7.43 -12.87
N TYR A 92 3.60 -6.76 -11.96
CA TYR A 92 4.50 -7.44 -11.03
C TYR A 92 3.77 -8.33 -10.03
N TRP A 93 2.62 -7.88 -9.51
CA TRP A 93 1.81 -8.58 -8.51
C TRP A 93 0.69 -9.43 -9.10
N GLU A 94 0.64 -9.59 -10.42
CA GLU A 94 -0.35 -10.39 -11.14
C GLU A 94 -1.79 -9.98 -10.82
N LEU A 95 -2.02 -8.67 -10.67
CA LEU A 95 -3.36 -8.10 -10.50
C LEU A 95 -4.06 -8.01 -11.85
N PRO A 96 -5.39 -8.21 -11.92
CA PRO A 96 -6.14 -8.04 -13.17
C PRO A 96 -6.04 -6.58 -13.65
N ALA A 97 -5.71 -6.39 -14.92
CA ALA A 97 -5.51 -5.08 -15.52
C ALA A 97 -6.82 -4.37 -15.91
N GLU A 98 -7.87 -5.14 -16.26
CA GLU A 98 -9.14 -4.60 -16.77
C GLU A 98 -9.79 -3.54 -15.84
N PRO A 99 -9.86 -3.73 -14.51
CA PRO A 99 -10.42 -2.70 -13.63
C PRO A 99 -9.61 -1.40 -13.63
N LEU A 100 -8.28 -1.48 -13.78
CA LEU A 100 -7.41 -0.31 -13.84
C LEU A 100 -7.62 0.48 -15.15
N GLU A 101 -7.77 -0.23 -16.28
CA GLU A 101 -8.08 0.38 -17.58
C GLU A 101 -9.49 1.00 -17.61
N ALA A 102 -10.47 0.32 -17.02
CA ALA A 102 -11.82 0.85 -16.87
C ALA A 102 -11.83 2.12 -16.02
N TRP A 103 -11.15 2.10 -14.87
CA TRP A 103 -11.00 3.27 -14.00
C TRP A 103 -10.37 4.45 -14.74
N TYR A 104 -9.28 4.22 -15.49
CA TYR A 104 -8.58 5.31 -16.18
C TYR A 104 -9.48 5.99 -17.22
N ARG A 105 -10.23 5.19 -18.00
CA ARG A 105 -11.21 5.72 -18.97
C ARG A 105 -12.33 6.50 -18.27
N GLU A 106 -12.87 5.96 -17.19
CA GLU A 106 -13.97 6.60 -16.45
C GLU A 106 -13.54 7.93 -15.84
N VAL A 107 -12.38 7.97 -15.19
CA VAL A 107 -11.82 9.20 -14.62
C VAL A 107 -11.62 10.26 -15.70
N ARG A 108 -11.01 9.90 -16.83
CA ARG A 108 -10.76 10.85 -17.92
C ARG A 108 -12.06 11.46 -18.45
N ALA A 109 -13.09 10.63 -18.67
CA ALA A 109 -14.40 11.11 -19.09
C ALA A 109 -15.09 11.96 -18.02
N GLY A 110 -15.01 11.54 -16.75
CA GLY A 110 -15.61 12.22 -15.62
C GLY A 110 -15.01 13.59 -15.35
N LEU A 111 -13.69 13.71 -15.37
CA LEU A 111 -12.99 14.98 -15.21
C LEU A 111 -13.32 15.95 -16.34
N ALA A 112 -13.42 15.46 -17.59
CA ALA A 112 -13.86 16.28 -18.73
C ALA A 112 -15.31 16.78 -18.56
N ALA A 113 -16.14 16.03 -17.84
CA ALA A 113 -17.51 16.42 -17.48
C ALA A 113 -17.62 17.25 -16.18
N GLY A 114 -16.48 17.64 -15.57
CA GLY A 114 -16.45 18.44 -14.34
C GLY A 114 -16.71 17.66 -13.05
N ARG A 115 -16.70 16.32 -13.08
CA ARG A 115 -16.79 15.49 -11.86
C ARG A 115 -15.50 15.58 -11.05
N ARG A 116 -15.57 15.23 -9.77
CA ARG A 116 -14.40 15.24 -8.89
C ARG A 116 -13.70 13.88 -8.90
N ILE A 117 -12.38 13.89 -8.81
CA ILE A 117 -11.56 12.68 -8.83
C ILE A 117 -11.89 11.68 -7.71
N ASN A 118 -12.32 12.16 -6.54
CA ASN A 118 -12.70 11.31 -5.40
C ASN A 118 -14.03 10.57 -5.61
N ASP A 119 -14.75 10.84 -6.71
CA ASP A 119 -15.93 10.08 -7.10
C ASP A 119 -15.54 8.75 -7.79
N PHE A 120 -14.24 8.48 -8.03
CA PHE A 120 -13.72 7.33 -8.80
C PHE A 120 -12.77 6.45 -7.99
N GLY A 121 -13.26 5.82 -6.92
CA GLY A 121 -12.48 4.86 -6.15
C GLY A 121 -12.01 3.67 -6.98
N LEU A 122 -10.85 3.11 -6.64
CA LEU A 122 -10.35 1.85 -7.21
C LEU A 122 -9.88 0.94 -6.09
N SER A 123 -10.33 -0.31 -6.13
CA SER A 123 -9.78 -1.41 -5.34
C SER A 123 -9.73 -2.65 -6.23
N ILE A 124 -8.52 -3.20 -6.40
CA ILE A 124 -8.28 -4.40 -7.18
C ILE A 124 -7.73 -5.46 -6.23
N ARG A 125 -8.49 -6.53 -6.04
CA ARG A 125 -8.05 -7.69 -5.30
C ARG A 125 -7.20 -8.58 -6.18
N GLY A 126 -6.02 -8.91 -5.69
CA GLY A 126 -5.05 -9.77 -6.35
C GLY A 126 -5.01 -11.19 -5.80
N PRO A 127 -3.95 -11.94 -6.16
CA PRO A 127 -3.75 -13.28 -5.64
C PRO A 127 -3.38 -13.24 -4.15
N ARG A 128 -3.64 -14.37 -3.48
CA ARG A 128 -3.01 -14.69 -2.20
C ARG A 128 -1.60 -15.20 -2.48
N LEU A 129 -0.59 -14.53 -1.94
CA LEU A 129 0.78 -15.04 -2.00
C LEU A 129 0.84 -16.29 -1.13
N GLU A 130 1.14 -17.45 -1.70
CA GLU A 130 1.25 -18.72 -0.97
C GLU A 130 -0.02 -19.06 -0.14
N GLU A 131 -0.95 -19.79 -0.77
CA GLU A 131 -2.35 -19.97 -0.34
C GLU A 131 -2.56 -20.30 1.15
N ALA A 132 -1.64 -21.03 1.78
CA ALA A 132 -1.79 -21.50 3.15
C ALA A 132 -1.58 -20.42 4.23
N PHE A 133 -0.75 -19.38 3.99
CA PHE A 133 -0.39 -18.45 5.06
C PHE A 133 -0.02 -17.03 4.64
N GLY A 134 0.20 -16.75 3.34
CA GLY A 134 0.63 -15.42 2.94
C GLY A 134 -0.54 -14.45 2.69
N PRO A 135 -0.22 -13.18 2.44
CA PRO A 135 -1.21 -12.13 2.32
C PRO A 135 -1.92 -12.15 0.97
N THR A 136 -3.15 -11.64 0.93
CA THR A 136 -3.76 -11.16 -0.31
C THR A 136 -3.13 -9.82 -0.68
N VAL A 137 -2.68 -9.67 -1.92
CA VAL A 137 -2.21 -8.38 -2.43
C VAL A 137 -3.39 -7.61 -3.00
N ASN A 138 -3.58 -6.37 -2.58
CA ASN A 138 -4.59 -5.47 -3.15
C ASN A 138 -3.94 -4.18 -3.64
N LEU A 139 -4.44 -3.63 -4.74
CA LEU A 139 -4.11 -2.28 -5.19
C LEU A 139 -5.31 -1.37 -4.92
N VAL A 140 -5.08 -0.28 -4.18
CA VAL A 140 -6.14 0.65 -3.76
C VAL A 140 -5.72 2.07 -4.11
N PHE A 141 -6.67 2.89 -4.58
CA PHE A 141 -6.45 4.32 -4.76
C PHE A 141 -7.03 5.12 -3.61
N LEU A 142 -6.14 5.85 -2.94
CA LEU A 142 -6.49 6.87 -1.98
C LEU A 142 -6.44 8.24 -2.66
N PHE A 143 -7.08 9.25 -2.07
CA PHE A 143 -7.13 10.59 -2.64
C PHE A 143 -6.45 11.62 -1.75
N ALA A 144 -5.61 12.45 -2.36
CA ALA A 144 -5.04 13.63 -1.74
C ALA A 144 -5.95 14.85 -2.02
N PRO A 145 -6.21 15.72 -1.03
CA PRO A 145 -7.02 16.91 -1.23
C PRO A 145 -6.31 17.94 -2.10
N GLY A 146 -7.06 18.59 -3.00
CA GLY A 146 -6.73 19.89 -3.60
C GLY A 146 -5.35 19.99 -4.27
N GLY A 147 -5.21 19.49 -5.50
CA GLY A 147 -4.00 19.73 -6.29
C GLY A 147 -3.96 18.93 -7.60
N PRO A 148 -2.94 19.17 -8.44
CA PRO A 148 -2.76 18.46 -9.71
C PRO A 148 -2.35 16.99 -9.55
N ARG A 149 -2.06 16.57 -8.31
CA ARG A 149 -1.67 15.20 -7.94
C ARG A 149 -2.68 14.59 -6.97
N PRO A 150 -3.88 14.21 -7.45
CA PRO A 150 -4.97 13.84 -6.56
C PRO A 150 -4.96 12.38 -6.13
N VAL A 151 -4.19 11.50 -6.79
CA VAL A 151 -4.26 10.05 -6.58
C VAL A 151 -3.04 9.57 -5.81
N ARG A 152 -3.25 8.71 -4.81
CA ARG A 152 -2.19 7.98 -4.11
C ARG A 152 -2.43 6.50 -4.31
N PRO A 153 -1.71 5.85 -5.25
CA PRO A 153 -1.70 4.39 -5.32
C PRO A 153 -1.21 3.79 -4.00
N ALA A 154 -1.78 2.67 -3.61
CA ALA A 154 -1.33 1.93 -2.44
C ALA A 154 -1.40 0.43 -2.71
N LEU A 155 -0.35 -0.29 -2.30
CA LEU A 155 -0.38 -1.74 -2.22
C LEU A 155 -0.66 -2.18 -0.79
N TYR A 156 -1.69 -2.98 -0.61
CA TYR A 156 -2.05 -3.59 0.67
C TYR A 156 -1.68 -5.06 0.62
N PHE A 157 -1.01 -5.52 1.66
CA PHE A 157 -0.75 -6.93 1.93
C PHE A 157 -1.58 -7.30 3.15
N GLU A 158 -2.65 -8.05 2.93
CA GLU A 158 -3.66 -8.38 3.95
C GLU A 158 -3.61 -9.86 4.32
N TRP A 159 -3.34 -10.15 5.59
CA TRP A 159 -3.42 -11.50 6.16
C TRP A 159 -4.82 -11.71 6.73
N SER A 160 -5.50 -12.75 6.24
CA SER A 160 -6.86 -13.16 6.65
C SER A 160 -6.90 -14.64 7.00
#